data_AF-A0A4Y2EHS5-F1
#
_entry.id   AF-A0A4Y2EHS5-F1
#
_cell.length_a   1.000
_cell.length_b   1.000
_cell.length_c   1.000
_cell.angle_alpha   90.00
_cell.angle_beta   90.00
_cell.angle_gamma   90.00
#
_symmetry.space_group_name_H-M   'P 1'
#
loop_
_entity.id
_entity.type
_entity.pdbx_description
1 polymer ?
#
loop_
_entity_poly.entity_id
_entity_poly.type
_entity_poly.pdbx_seq_one_letter_code
_entity_poly.pdbx_strand_id
1 'polypeptide(L)'
;MVEIQLSHDVPEELLIAFCVCTTLLVVVHMLALLISTCILPHVEVVASTSCSIKESPHETLHYYIETAWVFSTVFGILLFLLEIAFICWVKFYEYSKPAAWSTTVVLIPVVILLLAFSNSFYRKLVAHKYELSKHSLRELESLANQLHGENSDKVSDHSFLTV
;
A
#
# COMPACT_ATOMS: atom_id res chain seq x y z
N MET A 1 -16.82 -12.73 -13.32
CA MET A 1 -16.40 -12.20 -14.64
C MET A 1 -15.95 -13.38 -15.50
N VAL A 2 -16.88 -14.13 -16.12
CA VAL A 2 -16.54 -15.37 -16.88
C VAL A 2 -17.39 -15.56 -18.16
N GLU A 3 -18.17 -14.58 -18.63
CA GLU A 3 -18.83 -14.70 -19.94
C GLU A 3 -18.72 -13.39 -20.72
N ILE A 4 -17.70 -13.29 -21.57
CA ILE A 4 -17.64 -12.29 -22.65
C ILE A 4 -17.36 -13.07 -23.93
N GLN A 5 -18.40 -13.31 -24.73
CA GLN A 5 -18.23 -13.66 -26.14
C GLN A 5 -17.89 -12.38 -26.88
N LEU A 6 -16.60 -12.16 -27.15
CA LEU A 6 -16.12 -11.03 -27.92
C LEU A 6 -16.47 -11.22 -29.40
N SER A 7 -17.45 -10.44 -29.86
CA SER A 7 -17.56 -10.08 -31.27
C SER A 7 -16.34 -9.23 -31.68
N HIS A 8 -15.92 -9.36 -32.93
CA HIS A 8 -14.64 -8.88 -33.50
C HIS A 8 -14.41 -7.35 -33.50
N ASP A 9 -15.32 -6.55 -32.92
CA ASP A 9 -15.33 -5.08 -33.03
C ASP A 9 -14.78 -4.34 -31.79
N VAL A 10 -14.59 -5.02 -30.66
CA VAL A 10 -14.07 -4.39 -29.44
C VAL A 10 -12.53 -4.38 -29.47
N PRO A 11 -11.87 -3.23 -29.27
CA PRO A 11 -10.41 -3.16 -29.30
C PRO A 11 -9.80 -3.97 -28.15
N GLU A 12 -8.87 -4.87 -28.48
CA GLU A 12 -8.16 -5.72 -27.52
C GLU A 12 -7.50 -4.91 -26.39
N GLU A 13 -7.01 -3.70 -26.71
CA GLU A 13 -6.37 -2.81 -25.74
C GLU A 13 -7.28 -2.43 -24.58
N LEU A 14 -8.58 -2.25 -24.83
CA LEU A 14 -9.55 -1.91 -23.78
C LEU A 14 -9.74 -3.10 -22.82
N LEU A 15 -9.73 -4.32 -23.36
CA LEU A 15 -9.85 -5.54 -22.58
C LEU A 15 -8.62 -5.78 -21.71
N ILE A 16 -7.44 -5.51 -22.26
CA ILE A 16 -6.18 -5.60 -21.53
C ILE A 16 -6.17 -4.57 -20.39
N ALA A 17 -6.56 -3.32 -20.67
CA ALA A 17 -6.63 -2.27 -19.66
C ALA A 17 -7.60 -2.62 -18.52
N PHE A 18 -8.76 -3.18 -18.86
CA PHE A 18 -9.73 -3.68 -17.88
C PHE A 18 -9.13 -4.80 -17.02
N CYS A 19 -8.54 -5.84 -17.63
CA CYS A 19 -7.93 -6.96 -16.89
C CYS A 19 -6.81 -6.50 -15.93
N VAL A 20 -5.96 -5.58 -16.38
CA VAL A 20 -4.91 -4.98 -15.55
C VAL A 20 -5.52 -4.18 -14.40
N CYS A 21 -6.57 -3.39 -14.67
CA CYS A 21 -7.29 -2.61 -13.67
C CYS A 21 -7.91 -3.52 -12.58
N THR A 22 -8.62 -4.57 -12.96
CA THR A 22 -9.18 -5.55 -12.03
C THR A 22 -8.11 -6.19 -11.15
N THR A 23 -6.97 -6.55 -11.75
CA THR A 23 -5.84 -7.17 -11.03
C THR A 23 -5.25 -6.20 -10.01
N LEU A 24 -5.01 -4.95 -10.40
CA LEU A 24 -4.51 -3.91 -9.50
C LEU A 24 -5.48 -3.63 -8.35
N LEU A 25 -6.79 -3.62 -8.63
CA LEU A 25 -7.84 -3.43 -7.63
C LEU A 25 -7.74 -4.53 -6.56
N VAL A 26 -7.66 -5.79 -6.98
CA VAL A 26 -7.54 -6.94 -6.07
C VAL A 26 -6.25 -6.84 -5.24
N VAL A 27 -5.12 -6.53 -5.88
CA VAL A 27 -3.83 -6.39 -5.19
C VAL A 27 -3.88 -5.31 -4.10
N VAL A 28 -4.47 -4.16 -4.40
CA VAL A 28 -4.57 -3.02 -3.46
C VAL A 28 -5.50 -3.34 -2.29
N HIS A 29 -6.58 -4.08 -2.53
CA HIS A 29 -7.43 -4.56 -1.44
C HIS A 29 -6.70 -5.55 -0.53
N MET A 30 -5.95 -6.49 -1.11
CA MET A 30 -5.13 -7.41 -0.31
C MET A 30 -4.04 -6.65 0.47
N LEU A 31 -3.48 -5.58 -0.09
CA LEU A 31 -2.55 -4.70 0.61
C LEU A 31 -3.21 -3.99 1.80
N ALA A 32 -4.43 -3.47 1.64
CA ALA A 32 -5.18 -2.85 2.75
C ALA A 32 -5.48 -3.85 3.88
N LEU A 33 -5.81 -5.11 3.53
CA LEU A 33 -6.02 -6.19 4.49
C LEU A 33 -4.73 -6.62 5.19
N LEU A 34 -3.61 -6.69 4.46
CA LEU A 34 -2.29 -6.95 5.02
C LEU A 34 -1.93 -5.87 6.04
N ILE A 35 -2.08 -4.60 5.69
CA ILE A 35 -1.82 -3.47 6.60
C ILE A 35 -2.72 -3.54 7.84
N SER A 36 -4.02 -3.85 7.66
CA SER A 36 -4.97 -3.98 8.78
C SER A 36 -4.64 -5.17 9.70
N THR A 37 -4.20 -6.29 9.13
CA THR A 37 -3.80 -7.49 9.89
C THR A 37 -2.50 -7.25 10.65
N CYS A 38 -1.57 -6.50 10.06
CA CYS A 38 -0.30 -6.15 10.70
C CYS A 38 -0.45 -5.07 11.80
N ILE A 39 -1.50 -4.24 11.77
CA ILE A 39 -1.81 -3.25 12.82
C ILE A 39 -2.26 -3.92 14.12
N LEU A 40 -3.02 -5.02 14.06
CA LEU A 40 -3.71 -5.61 15.21
C LEU A 40 -2.77 -6.17 16.32
N PRO A 41 -1.72 -6.97 16.02
CA PRO A 41 -0.84 -7.51 17.06
C PRO A 41 0.15 -6.49 17.63
N HIS A 42 0.43 -5.40 16.91
CA HIS A 42 1.36 -4.37 17.38
C HIS A 42 0.71 -3.45 18.42
N VAL A 43 -0.58 -3.11 18.25
CA VAL A 43 -1.34 -2.26 19.18
C VAL A 43 -1.59 -2.94 20.52
N GLU A 44 -1.89 -4.25 20.54
CA GLU A 44 -2.17 -4.98 21.78
C GLU A 44 -0.93 -5.20 22.66
N VAL A 45 0.23 -5.43 22.05
CA VAL A 45 1.49 -5.59 22.78
C VAL A 45 1.98 -4.26 23.36
N VAL A 46 1.80 -3.15 22.64
CA VAL A 46 2.20 -1.80 23.11
C VAL A 46 1.30 -1.30 24.24
N ALA A 47 -0.02 -1.51 24.20
CA ALA A 47 -0.93 -1.09 25.27
C ALA A 47 -0.62 -1.78 26.62
N SER A 48 -0.10 -3.01 26.60
CA SER A 48 0.28 -3.75 27.81
C SER A 48 1.60 -3.26 28.45
N THR A 49 2.46 -2.57 27.70
CA THR A 49 3.79 -2.12 28.14
C THR A 49 3.83 -0.60 28.46
N SER A 50 2.78 0.14 28.12
CA SER A 50 2.71 1.61 28.19
C SER A 50 2.55 2.21 29.60
N CYS A 51 2.55 1.40 30.66
CA CYS A 51 2.74 1.90 32.02
C CYS A 51 4.23 2.13 32.27
N SER A 52 4.71 3.32 31.88
CA SER A 52 5.91 4.02 32.37
C SER A 52 6.96 4.32 31.28
N ILE A 53 7.36 5.60 31.27
CA ILE A 53 8.59 6.18 30.71
C ILE A 53 8.53 6.72 29.26
N LYS A 54 8.19 8.02 29.20
CA LYS A 54 8.69 9.11 28.33
C LYS A 54 8.98 8.84 26.84
N GLU A 55 8.20 9.53 26.00
CA GLU A 55 8.53 10.08 24.67
C GLU A 55 9.35 9.16 23.75
N SER A 56 8.69 8.12 23.23
CA SER A 56 9.29 7.21 22.26
C SER A 56 8.81 7.52 20.83
N PRO A 57 9.62 7.23 19.79
CA PRO A 57 9.37 7.50 18.35
C PRO A 57 8.23 6.66 17.73
N HIS A 58 7.23 6.33 18.55
CA HIS A 58 6.10 5.46 18.24
C HIS A 58 5.00 6.17 17.42
N GLU A 59 4.77 7.47 17.64
CA GLU A 59 3.74 8.21 16.89
C GLU A 59 4.05 8.34 15.39
N THR A 60 5.32 8.56 15.03
CA THR A 60 5.73 8.69 13.62
C THR A 60 5.55 7.38 12.84
N LEU A 61 5.81 6.23 13.49
CA LEU A 61 5.63 4.91 12.88
C LEU A 61 4.13 4.60 12.68
N HIS A 62 3.30 4.87 13.69
CA HIS A 62 1.85 4.65 13.60
C HIS A 62 1.19 5.53 12.55
N TYR A 63 1.55 6.82 12.50
CA TYR A 63 1.05 7.74 11.48
C TYR A 63 1.40 7.28 10.06
N TYR A 64 2.56 6.64 9.86
CA TYR A 64 2.96 6.08 8.58
C TYR A 64 2.07 4.90 8.16
N ILE A 65 1.77 3.98 9.06
CA ILE A 65 0.93 2.80 8.77
C ILE A 65 -0.52 3.23 8.55
N GLU A 66 -1.03 4.16 9.35
CA GLU A 66 -2.35 4.75 9.17
C GLU A 66 -2.46 5.47 7.81
N THR A 67 -1.44 6.25 7.43
CA THR A 67 -1.37 6.90 6.11
C THR A 67 -1.31 5.88 4.97
N ALA A 68 -0.54 4.79 5.12
CA ALA A 68 -0.44 3.72 4.12
C ALA A 68 -1.76 2.94 3.95
N TRP A 69 -2.49 2.73 5.06
CA TRP A 69 -3.82 2.14 5.06
C TRP A 69 -4.83 3.04 4.34
N VAL A 70 -4.93 4.32 4.74
CA VAL A 70 -5.82 5.29 4.10
C VAL A 70 -5.49 5.42 2.60
N PHE A 71 -4.21 5.46 2.23
CA PHE A 71 -3.78 5.50 0.84
C PHE A 71 -4.24 4.28 0.05
N SER A 72 -4.08 3.08 0.60
CA SER A 72 -4.50 1.83 -0.08
C SER A 72 -6.02 1.79 -0.27
N THR A 73 -6.79 2.30 0.70
CA THR A 73 -8.25 2.44 0.56
C THR A 73 -8.63 3.47 -0.49
N VAL A 74 -7.99 4.65 -0.52
CA VAL A 74 -8.25 5.71 -1.51
C VAL A 74 -7.90 5.24 -2.93
N PHE A 75 -6.76 4.57 -3.09
CA PHE A 75 -6.35 4.03 -4.39
C PHE A 75 -7.27 2.87 -4.84
N GLY A 76 -7.74 2.04 -3.91
CA GLY A 76 -8.75 1.01 -4.20
C GLY A 76 -10.08 1.61 -4.65
N ILE A 77 -10.55 2.69 -4.01
CA ILE A 77 -11.76 3.42 -4.43
C ILE A 77 -11.59 4.03 -5.84
N LEU A 78 -10.41 4.59 -6.15
CA LEU A 78 -10.11 5.11 -7.48
C LEU A 78 -10.17 4.01 -8.54
N LEU A 79 -9.53 2.87 -8.30
CA LEU A 79 -9.55 1.73 -9.22
C LEU A 79 -10.95 1.12 -9.37
N PHE A 80 -11.74 1.08 -8.29
CA PHE A 80 -13.12 0.61 -8.34
C PHE A 80 -14.00 1.51 -9.23
N LEU A 81 -13.82 2.82 -9.13
CA LEU A 81 -14.51 3.78 -9.98
C LEU A 81 -14.08 3.62 -11.46
N LEU A 82 -12.79 3.40 -11.70
CA LEU A 82 -12.24 3.15 -13.03
C LEU A 82 -12.75 1.82 -13.62
N GLU A 83 -12.91 0.78 -12.81
CA GLU A 83 -13.49 -0.50 -13.20
C GLU A 83 -14.93 -0.33 -13.71
N ILE A 84 -15.76 0.43 -12.97
CA ILE A 84 -17.13 0.74 -13.40
C ILE A 84 -17.12 1.55 -14.70
N ALA A 85 -16.20 2.50 -14.84
CA ALA A 85 -16.02 3.26 -16.08
C ALA A 85 -15.71 2.35 -17.27
N PHE A 86 -14.78 1.40 -17.11
CA PHE A 86 -14.44 0.43 -18.15
C PHE A 86 -15.60 -0.50 -18.47
N ILE A 87 -16.35 -0.98 -17.48
CA ILE A 87 -17.54 -1.82 -17.70
C ILE A 87 -18.59 -1.06 -18.52
N CYS A 88 -18.86 0.21 -18.18
CA CYS A 88 -19.75 1.05 -18.97
C CYS A 88 -19.20 1.28 -20.39
N TRP A 89 -17.91 1.54 -20.52
CA TRP A 89 -17.30 1.76 -21.83
C TRP A 89 -17.41 0.53 -22.72
N VAL A 90 -17.05 -0.67 -22.24
CA VAL A 90 -17.19 -1.94 -22.96
C VAL A 90 -18.66 -2.21 -23.32
N LYS A 91 -19.59 -2.00 -22.39
CA LYS A 91 -21.02 -2.27 -22.61
C LYS A 91 -21.66 -1.31 -23.62
N PHE A 92 -21.29 -0.03 -23.60
CA PHE A 92 -21.85 0.99 -24.50
C PHE A 92 -21.09 1.13 -25.82
N TYR A 93 -19.93 0.46 -25.97
CA TYR A 93 -19.11 0.51 -27.17
C TYR A 93 -19.90 0.08 -28.42
N GLU A 94 -20.70 -0.98 -28.31
CA GLU A 94 -21.52 -1.49 -29.43
C GLU A 94 -22.83 -0.73 -29.64
N TYR A 95 -23.36 -0.04 -28.61
CA TYR A 95 -24.70 0.55 -28.67
C TYR A 95 -24.69 2.03 -29.07
N SER A 96 -23.75 2.83 -28.53
CA SER A 96 -23.73 4.28 -28.76
C SER A 96 -22.41 4.91 -28.30
N LYS A 97 -21.56 5.30 -29.26
CA LYS A 97 -20.34 6.07 -29.01
C LYS A 97 -20.57 7.32 -28.12
N PRO A 98 -21.62 8.14 -28.29
CA PRO A 98 -21.81 9.30 -27.41
C PRO A 98 -22.15 8.94 -25.95
N ALA A 99 -22.73 7.77 -25.68
CA ALA A 99 -23.00 7.34 -24.30
C ALA A 99 -21.72 7.00 -23.53
N ALA A 100 -20.75 6.36 -24.19
CA ALA A 100 -19.43 6.09 -23.63
C ALA A 100 -18.69 7.39 -23.32
N TRP A 101 -18.70 8.35 -24.25
CA TRP A 101 -18.10 9.68 -24.04
C TRP A 101 -18.76 10.45 -22.90
N SER A 102 -20.10 10.42 -22.79
CA SER A 102 -20.81 11.06 -21.68
C SER A 102 -20.38 10.52 -20.31
N THR A 103 -20.23 9.19 -20.22
CA THR A 103 -19.77 8.51 -19.00
C THR A 103 -18.38 9.00 -18.60
N THR A 104 -17.45 9.07 -19.55
CA THR A 104 -16.09 9.57 -19.30
C THR A 104 -16.07 11.04 -18.88
N VAL A 105 -16.89 11.89 -19.52
CA VAL A 105 -16.98 13.32 -19.14
C VAL A 105 -17.41 13.52 -17.70
N VAL A 106 -18.38 12.73 -17.23
CA VAL A 106 -18.85 12.79 -15.84
C VAL A 106 -17.82 12.23 -14.85
N LEU A 107 -17.06 11.21 -15.26
CA LEU A 107 -16.03 10.58 -14.43
C LEU A 107 -14.74 11.38 -14.31
N ILE A 108 -14.35 12.13 -15.35
CA ILE A 108 -13.12 12.94 -15.37
C ILE A 108 -12.94 13.82 -14.11
N PRO A 109 -13.91 14.65 -13.66
CA PRO A 109 -13.71 15.50 -12.49
C PRO A 109 -13.53 14.70 -11.20
N VAL A 110 -14.23 13.58 -11.07
CA VAL A 110 -14.10 12.69 -9.90
C VAL A 110 -12.72 12.03 -9.88
N VAL A 111 -12.26 11.54 -11.04
CA VAL A 111 -10.92 10.96 -11.19
C VAL A 111 -9.83 12.01 -10.92
N ILE A 112 -9.97 13.24 -11.40
CA ILE A 112 -8.99 14.31 -11.14
C ILE A 112 -8.88 14.62 -9.64
N LEU A 113 -10.01 14.75 -8.94
CA LEU A 113 -10.01 14.96 -7.49
C LEU A 113 -9.32 13.80 -6.77
N LEU A 114 -9.71 12.56 -7.08
CA LEU A 114 -9.11 11.37 -6.46
C LEU A 114 -7.62 11.23 -6.79
N LEU A 115 -7.18 11.58 -8.00
CA LEU A 115 -5.78 11.61 -8.40
C LEU A 115 -5.01 12.70 -7.67
N ALA A 116 -5.59 13.89 -7.46
CA ALA A 116 -4.95 14.97 -6.71
C ALA A 116 -4.73 14.56 -5.24
N PHE A 117 -5.72 13.90 -4.64
CA PHE A 117 -5.59 13.30 -3.31
C PHE A 117 -4.54 12.18 -3.30
N SER A 118 -4.63 11.22 -4.22
CA SER A 118 -3.66 10.12 -4.34
C SER A 118 -2.22 10.62 -4.51
N ASN A 119 -1.98 11.61 -5.39
CA ASN A 119 -0.65 12.18 -5.64
C ASN A 119 -0.12 13.00 -4.47
N SER A 120 -0.98 13.72 -3.74
CA SER A 120 -0.57 14.45 -2.53
C SER A 120 -0.04 13.49 -1.47
N PHE A 121 -0.68 12.33 -1.34
CA PHE A 121 -0.25 11.27 -0.42
C PHE A 121 0.97 10.51 -0.96
N TYR A 122 1.03 10.21 -2.25
CA TYR A 122 2.20 9.59 -2.87
C TYR A 122 3.47 10.42 -2.65
N ARG A 123 3.38 11.75 -2.79
CA ARG A 123 4.51 12.66 -2.50
C ARG A 123 4.91 12.63 -1.03
N LYS A 124 3.95 12.59 -0.10
CA LYS A 124 4.22 12.46 1.34
C LYS A 124 4.85 11.10 1.67
N LEU A 125 4.46 10.04 0.97
CA LEU A 125 5.05 8.71 1.07
C LEU A 125 6.49 8.67 0.54
N VAL A 126 6.75 9.22 -0.64
CA VAL A 126 8.09 9.20 -1.28
C VAL A 126 9.10 10.10 -0.60
N ALA A 127 8.70 11.32 -0.18
CA ALA A 127 9.60 12.24 0.52
C ALA A 127 10.07 11.67 1.86
N HIS A 128 9.24 10.88 2.55
CA HIS A 128 9.50 10.40 3.90
C HIS A 128 10.07 8.97 3.97
N LYS A 129 9.78 8.11 2.97
CA LYS A 129 10.39 6.77 2.81
C LYS A 129 11.93 6.83 2.75
N TYR A 130 12.48 7.93 2.24
CA TYR A 130 13.92 8.13 2.10
C TYR A 130 14.65 8.33 3.44
N GLU A 131 13.97 8.91 4.43
CA GLU A 131 14.50 9.09 5.79
C GLU A 131 14.28 7.85 6.67
N LEU A 132 13.10 7.23 6.56
CA LEU A 132 12.77 6.02 7.33
C LEU A 132 13.61 4.80 6.92
N SER A 133 13.93 4.62 5.64
CA SER A 133 14.76 3.49 5.20
C SER A 133 16.19 3.57 5.76
N LYS A 134 16.68 4.76 6.09
CA LYS A 134 17.99 4.95 6.75
C LYS A 134 17.91 4.68 8.26
N HIS A 135 16.79 5.05 8.89
CA HIS A 135 16.57 4.77 10.31
C HIS A 135 16.38 3.26 10.57
N SER A 136 15.56 2.57 9.78
CA SER A 136 15.39 1.12 9.91
C SER A 136 16.71 0.37 9.63
N LEU A 137 17.53 0.81 8.68
CA LEU A 137 18.86 0.22 8.45
C LEU A 137 19.82 0.44 9.64
N ARG A 138 19.82 1.63 10.26
CA ARG A 138 20.63 1.89 11.46
C ARG A 138 20.18 1.12 12.67
N GLU A 139 18.87 0.90 12.82
CA GLU A 139 18.33 0.06 13.89
C GLU A 139 18.75 -1.40 13.69
N LEU A 140 18.64 -1.93 12.46
CA LEU A 140 19.17 -3.27 12.13
C LEU A 140 20.69 -3.36 12.36
N GLU A 141 21.45 -2.32 12.01
CA GLU A 141 22.90 -2.25 12.24
C GLU A 141 23.26 -2.22 13.73
N SER A 142 22.49 -1.49 14.54
CA SER A 142 22.69 -1.43 15.99
C SER A 142 22.38 -2.76 16.68
N LEU A 143 21.37 -3.51 16.20
CA LEU A 143 21.04 -4.84 16.70
C LEU A 143 22.09 -5.89 16.29
N ALA A 144 22.60 -5.82 15.05
CA ALA A 144 23.70 -6.67 14.60
C ALA A 144 24.99 -6.42 15.39
N ASN A 145 25.28 -5.17 15.75
CA ASN A 145 26.45 -4.81 16.57
C ASN A 145 26.30 -5.27 18.03
N GLN A 146 25.11 -5.19 18.62
CA GLN A 146 24.87 -5.69 19.98
C GLN A 146 25.05 -7.22 20.06
N LEU A 147 24.57 -7.96 19.06
CA LEU A 147 24.82 -9.41 18.97
C LEU A 147 26.30 -9.75 18.77
N HIS A 148 27.05 -8.96 17.99
CA HIS A 148 28.48 -9.16 17.82
C HIS A 148 29.27 -8.89 19.11
N GLY A 149 28.92 -7.84 19.86
CA GLY A 149 29.54 -7.53 21.15
C GLY A 149 29.30 -8.62 22.18
N GLU A 150 28.05 -9.07 22.34
CA GLU A 150 27.70 -10.11 23.30
C GLU A 150 28.33 -11.47 22.96
N ASN A 151 28.51 -11.78 21.67
CA ASN A 151 29.19 -13.01 21.24
C ASN A 151 30.71 -12.94 21.48
N SER A 152 31.31 -11.75 21.43
CA SER A 152 32.74 -11.56 21.70
C SER A 152 33.07 -11.71 23.19
N ASP A 153 32.18 -11.22 24.07
CA ASP A 153 32.33 -11.37 25.52
C ASP A 153 32.19 -12.84 25.97
N LYS A 154 31.26 -13.59 25.35
CA LYS A 154 31.10 -15.04 25.62
C LYS A 154 32.31 -15.88 25.19
N VAL A 155 33.01 -15.48 24.13
CA VAL A 155 34.24 -16.17 23.65
C VAL A 155 35.45 -15.88 24.56
N SER A 156 35.54 -14.66 25.11
CA SER A 156 36.58 -14.29 26.08
C SER A 156 36.42 -15.01 27.42
N ASP A 157 35.19 -15.14 27.92
CA ASP A 157 34.92 -15.82 29.20
C ASP A 157 35.22 -17.33 29.12
N HIS A 158 34.90 -17.96 27.98
CA HIS A 158 35.20 -19.37 27.74
C HIS A 158 36.71 -19.65 27.53
N SER A 159 37.47 -18.66 27.07
CA SER A 159 38.94 -18.76 26.93
C SER A 159 39.66 -18.62 28.28
N PHE A 160 39.10 -17.84 29.21
CA PHE A 160 39.66 -17.65 30.55
C PHE A 160 39.39 -18.84 31.49
N LEU A 161 38.31 -19.59 31.25
CA LEU A 161 37.99 -20.83 31.98
C LEU A 161 38.76 -22.07 31.50
N THR A 162 39.53 -21.99 30.41
CA THR A 162 40.28 -23.13 29.83
C THR A 162 41.80 -23.05 30.09
N VAL A 163 42.26 -22.13 30.96
CA VAL A 163 43.64 -22.02 31.46
C VAL A 163 43.67 -22.37 32.94
#